data_AF-A0A2S4ZG20-F1
#
_entry.id   AF-A0A2S4ZG20-F1
#
_cell.length_a   1.000
_cell.length_b   1.000
_cell.length_c   1.000
_cell.angle_alpha   90.00
_cell.angle_beta   90.00
_cell.angle_gamma   90.00
#
_symmetry.space_group_name_H-M   'P 1'
#
loop_
_entity.id
_entity.type
_entity.pdbx_description
1 polymer ?
#
loop_
_entity_poly.entity_id
_entity_poly.type
_entity_poly.pdbx_seq_one_letter_code
_entity_poly.pdbx_strand_id
1 'polypeptide(L)'
;MNPRAEVAPSGVEKCAARAHARRITDALEKTPGPTPDQVQEALRGLGYLDERTDGPRRSAGGVGFTLDLRIMGAHLCLDGTVTGTETAVVPYGASPRVSCREVRRSAPDVTSSRA
;
A
#
# COMPACT_ATOMS: atom_id res chain seq x y z
N MET A 1 -13.90 -17.21 11.75
CA MET A 1 -12.71 -16.55 11.17
C MET A 1 -13.01 -15.06 11.08
N ASN A 2 -12.18 -14.18 11.70
CA ASN A 2 -12.41 -12.73 11.65
C ASN A 2 -11.97 -12.21 10.26
N PRO A 3 -12.89 -11.77 9.39
CA PRO A 3 -12.52 -11.35 8.04
C PRO A 3 -11.69 -10.07 8.00
N ARG A 4 -11.65 -9.31 9.11
CA ARG A 4 -10.82 -8.11 9.27
C ARG A 4 -9.41 -8.41 9.80
N ALA A 5 -9.09 -9.66 10.13
CA ALA A 5 -7.72 -10.01 10.50
C ALA A 5 -6.82 -10.01 9.25
N GLU A 6 -5.59 -9.53 9.41
CA GLU A 6 -4.56 -9.60 8.36
C GLU A 6 -4.28 -11.06 7.97
N VAL A 7 -4.13 -11.28 6.66
CA VAL A 7 -3.73 -12.58 6.09
C VAL A 7 -2.27 -12.48 5.69
N ALA A 8 -1.47 -13.50 5.99
CA ALA A 8 -0.07 -13.51 5.57
C ALA A 8 0.02 -13.60 4.03
N PRO A 9 0.70 -12.64 3.35
CA PRO A 9 0.95 -12.76 1.92
C PRO A 9 1.88 -13.95 1.62
N SER A 10 1.61 -14.65 0.53
CA SER A 10 2.47 -15.70 -0.01
C SER A 10 3.84 -15.16 -0.47
N GLY A 11 4.78 -16.05 -0.77
CA GLY A 11 6.08 -15.67 -1.32
C GLY A 11 5.97 -14.89 -2.64
N VAL A 12 5.07 -15.32 -3.52
CA VAL A 12 4.81 -14.65 -4.81
C VAL A 12 4.24 -13.24 -4.60
N GLU A 13 3.30 -13.09 -3.66
CA GLU A 13 2.72 -11.79 -3.34
C GLU A 13 3.75 -10.85 -2.71
N LYS A 14 4.67 -11.35 -1.88
CA LYS A 14 5.78 -10.56 -1.34
C LYS A 14 6.73 -10.08 -2.43
N CYS A 15 7.01 -10.89 -3.44
CA CYS A 15 7.80 -10.48 -4.61
C CYS A 15 7.07 -9.41 -5.44
N ALA A 16 5.79 -9.63 -5.74
CA ALA A 16 4.97 -8.65 -6.46
C ALA A 16 4.89 -7.32 -5.70
N ALA A 17 4.67 -7.37 -4.38
CA ALA A 17 4.65 -6.21 -3.51
C ALA A 17 5.93 -5.38 -3.61
N ARG A 18 7.11 -6.01 -3.57
CA ARG A 18 8.40 -5.32 -3.73
C ARG A 18 8.50 -4.60 -5.07
N ALA A 19 8.05 -5.24 -6.15
CA ALA A 19 8.06 -4.63 -7.48
C ALA A 19 7.12 -3.41 -7.57
N HIS A 20 5.91 -3.52 -7.02
CA HIS A 20 4.95 -2.41 -6.96
C HIS A 20 5.43 -1.27 -6.06
N ALA A 21 5.95 -1.58 -4.87
CA ALA A 21 6.51 -0.60 -3.94
C ALA A 21 7.62 0.22 -4.60
N ARG A 22 8.58 -0.44 -5.28
CA ARG A 22 9.65 0.26 -6.01
C ARG A 22 9.09 1.20 -7.08
N ARG A 23 8.14 0.73 -7.91
CA ARG A 23 7.52 1.56 -8.96
C ARG A 23 6.80 2.79 -8.39
N ILE A 24 6.12 2.62 -7.26
CA ILE A 24 5.39 3.68 -6.58
C ILE A 24 6.37 4.71 -5.99
N THR A 25 7.41 4.25 -5.27
CA THR A 25 8.46 5.10 -4.73
C THR A 25 9.14 5.90 -5.83
N ASP A 26 9.60 5.25 -6.91
CA ASP A 26 10.27 5.92 -8.03
C ASP A 26 9.39 7.02 -8.68
N ALA A 27 8.07 6.83 -8.73
CA ALA A 27 7.14 7.80 -9.30
C ALA A 27 6.86 8.99 -8.37
N LEU A 28 6.86 8.75 -7.06
CA LEU A 28 6.49 9.73 -6.04
C LEU A 28 7.68 10.50 -5.46
N GLU A 29 8.92 10.02 -5.65
CA GLU A 29 10.16 10.74 -5.33
C GLU A 29 10.25 12.13 -5.99
N LYS A 30 9.52 12.34 -7.09
CA LYS A 30 9.51 13.61 -7.84
C LYS A 30 8.51 14.64 -7.32
N THR A 31 7.86 14.38 -6.18
CA THR A 31 6.76 15.20 -5.67
C THR A 31 7.08 15.83 -4.31
N PRO A 32 7.91 16.89 -4.24
CA PRO A 32 8.17 17.60 -3.00
C PRO A 32 6.90 18.34 -2.52
N GLY A 33 6.43 18.01 -1.32
CA GLY A 33 5.19 18.56 -0.76
C GLY A 33 3.92 17.97 -1.39
N PRO A 34 3.73 16.64 -1.33
CA PRO A 34 2.68 15.95 -2.07
C PRO A 34 1.28 16.41 -1.65
N THR A 35 0.44 16.72 -2.63
CA THR A 35 -1.02 16.85 -2.45
C THR A 35 -1.71 15.52 -2.73
N PRO A 36 -2.90 15.27 -2.14
CA PRO A 36 -3.72 14.12 -2.49
C PRO A 36 -3.91 13.93 -4.00
N ASP A 37 -4.17 15.01 -4.72
CA ASP A 37 -4.41 14.97 -6.18
C ASP A 37 -3.14 14.57 -6.94
N GLN A 38 -1.97 15.11 -6.57
CA GLN A 38 -0.69 14.72 -7.18
C GLN A 38 -0.37 13.24 -6.96
N VAL A 39 -0.66 12.72 -5.76
CA VAL A 39 -0.48 11.28 -5.47
C VAL A 39 -1.45 10.45 -6.31
N GLN A 40 -2.71 10.88 -6.44
CA GLN A 40 -3.70 10.18 -7.27
C GLN A 40 -3.28 10.15 -8.74
N GLU A 41 -2.83 11.28 -9.28
CA GLU A 41 -2.36 11.37 -10.67
C GLU A 41 -1.14 10.49 -10.92
N ALA A 42 -0.17 10.46 -9.99
CA ALA A 42 1.00 9.59 -10.10
C ALA A 42 0.61 8.10 -10.08
N LEU A 43 -0.30 7.70 -9.18
CA LEU A 43 -0.80 6.32 -9.12
C LEU A 43 -1.57 5.94 -10.39
N ARG A 44 -2.39 6.85 -10.92
CA ARG A 44 -3.09 6.66 -12.20
C ARG A 44 -2.12 6.53 -13.37
N GLY A 45 -1.07 7.35 -13.40
CA GLY A 45 0.00 7.29 -14.40
C GLY A 45 0.77 5.96 -14.40
N LEU A 46 0.82 5.27 -13.26
CA LEU A 46 1.38 3.92 -13.13
C LEU A 46 0.41 2.80 -13.55
N GLY A 47 -0.84 3.15 -13.85
CA GLY A 47 -1.90 2.21 -14.25
C GLY A 47 -2.74 1.67 -13.09
N TYR A 48 -2.64 2.23 -11.88
CA TYR A 48 -3.56 1.89 -10.81
C TYR A 48 -4.89 2.62 -11.04
N LEU A 49 -5.99 1.86 -11.05
CA LEU A 49 -7.33 2.41 -11.24
C LEU A 49 -7.82 3.09 -9.95
N ASP A 50 -8.64 4.12 -10.10
CA ASP A 50 -9.24 4.86 -8.97
C ASP A 50 -10.05 3.91 -8.07
N GLU A 51 -10.77 2.96 -8.66
CA GLU A 51 -11.55 1.93 -7.94
C GLU A 51 -10.69 1.01 -7.05
N ARG A 52 -9.40 0.90 -7.35
CA ARG A 52 -8.41 0.11 -6.57
C ARG A 52 -7.59 0.98 -5.63
N THR A 53 -7.82 2.28 -5.61
CA THR A 53 -7.06 3.24 -4.81
C THR A 53 -8.00 3.89 -3.80
N ASP A 54 -7.85 3.55 -2.52
CA ASP A 54 -8.58 4.20 -1.44
C ASP A 54 -7.74 5.32 -0.81
N GLY A 55 -8.25 6.55 -0.88
CA GLY A 55 -7.52 7.77 -0.52
C GLY A 55 -7.31 8.55 -1.81
N PRO A 56 -6.06 8.90 -2.13
CA PRO A 56 -5.05 9.51 -1.29
C PRO A 56 -5.66 10.62 -0.44
N ARG A 57 -5.25 10.74 0.82
CA ARG A 57 -5.76 11.74 1.75
C ARG A 57 -4.65 12.26 2.63
N ARG A 58 -4.75 13.50 3.09
CA ARG A 58 -3.78 14.03 4.06
C ARG A 58 -3.77 13.14 5.31
N SER A 59 -2.56 12.73 5.70
CA SER A 59 -2.28 11.88 6.86
C SER A 59 -1.01 12.40 7.51
N ALA A 60 -1.00 12.58 8.83
CA ALA A 60 0.13 13.00 9.68
C ALA A 60 1.45 13.38 8.93
N GLY A 61 1.53 14.60 8.41
CA GLY A 61 2.76 15.13 7.78
C GLY A 61 2.95 14.76 6.29
N GLY A 62 1.95 14.16 5.64
CA GLY A 62 2.01 13.74 4.24
C GLY A 62 0.66 13.33 3.68
N VAL A 63 0.68 12.38 2.73
CA VAL A 63 -0.48 11.83 2.04
C VAL A 63 -0.46 10.30 2.18
N GLY A 64 -1.52 9.74 2.76
CA GLY A 64 -1.71 8.30 2.89
C GLY A 64 -2.67 7.77 1.83
N PHE A 65 -2.42 6.57 1.33
CA PHE A 65 -3.27 5.86 0.38
C PHE A 65 -3.22 4.35 0.60
N THR A 66 -4.23 3.64 0.12
CA THR A 66 -4.27 2.18 0.13
C THR A 66 -4.53 1.67 -1.29
N LEU A 67 -3.76 0.68 -1.74
CA LEU A 67 -3.96 0.02 -3.03
C LEU A 67 -4.48 -1.40 -2.85
N ASP A 68 -5.50 -1.74 -3.65
CA ASP A 68 -6.05 -3.08 -3.78
C ASP A 68 -5.46 -3.81 -4.99
N LEU A 69 -4.47 -4.67 -4.72
CA LEU A 69 -3.80 -5.51 -5.73
C LEU A 69 -4.33 -6.94 -5.74
N ARG A 70 -5.54 -7.16 -5.21
CA ARG A 70 -6.22 -8.45 -5.30
C ARG A 70 -6.63 -8.67 -6.74
N ILE A 71 -5.80 -9.42 -7.47
CA ILE A 71 -5.98 -9.83 -8.86
C ILE A 71 -5.99 -11.35 -8.87
N MET A 72 -6.95 -11.96 -9.59
CA MET A 72 -7.01 -13.41 -9.80
C MET A 72 -6.91 -14.25 -8.51
N GLY A 73 -7.58 -13.82 -7.44
CA GLY A 73 -7.61 -14.56 -6.16
C GLY A 73 -6.45 -14.26 -5.21
N ALA A 74 -5.55 -13.32 -5.54
CA ALA A 74 -4.57 -12.81 -4.59
C ALA A 74 -5.23 -12.06 -3.42
N HIS A 75 -4.49 -11.93 -2.32
CA HIS A 75 -4.86 -11.25 -1.08
C HIS A 75 -4.11 -9.94 -0.87
N LEU A 76 -3.23 -9.56 -1.80
CA LEU A 76 -2.31 -8.44 -1.62
C LEU A 76 -3.00 -7.06 -1.62
N CYS A 77 -2.77 -6.30 -0.56
CA CYS A 77 -3.01 -4.87 -0.46
C CYS A 77 -1.68 -4.15 -0.17
N LEU A 78 -1.59 -2.86 -0.52
CA LEU A 78 -0.48 -2.00 -0.12
C LEU A 78 -1.01 -0.82 0.68
N ASP A 79 -0.32 -0.46 1.76
CA ASP A 79 -0.52 0.80 2.47
C ASP A 79 0.66 1.71 2.19
N GLY A 80 0.36 2.91 1.68
CA GLY A 80 1.36 3.86 1.23
C GLY A 80 1.26 5.17 1.98
N THR A 81 2.41 5.74 2.33
CA THR A 81 2.52 7.10 2.88
C THR A 81 3.60 7.86 2.12
N VAL A 82 3.23 9.02 1.62
CA VAL A 82 4.11 9.94 0.88
C VAL A 82 4.29 11.18 1.73
N THR A 83 5.51 11.46 2.14
CA THR A 83 5.89 12.73 2.76
C THR A 83 6.64 13.57 1.73
N GLY A 84 6.99 14.81 2.07
CA GLY A 84 7.83 15.64 1.19
C GLY A 84 9.25 15.09 0.99
N THR A 85 9.66 14.07 1.76
CA THR A 85 11.03 13.54 1.77
C THR A 85 11.12 12.04 1.52
N GLU A 86 10.04 11.29 1.70
CA GLU A 86 10.07 9.83 1.67
C GLU A 86 8.72 9.25 1.19
N THR A 87 8.79 8.14 0.47
CA THR A 87 7.63 7.31 0.15
C THR A 87 7.80 5.93 0.78
N ALA A 88 6.97 5.61 1.76
CA ALA A 88 6.91 4.30 2.39
C ALA A 88 5.72 3.50 1.85
N VAL A 89 5.95 2.25 1.43
CA VAL A 89 4.90 1.34 0.93
C VAL A 89 5.04 -0.02 1.61
N VAL A 90 4.01 -0.41 2.38
CA VAL A 90 4.01 -1.63 3.19
C VAL A 90 2.95 -2.60 2.68
N PRO A 91 3.32 -3.84 2.29
CA PRO A 91 2.35 -4.85 1.91
C PRO A 91 1.68 -5.50 3.11
N TYR A 92 0.43 -5.89 2.93
CA TYR A 92 -0.33 -6.73 3.86
C TYR A 92 -1.35 -7.56 3.08
N GLY A 93 -1.85 -8.64 3.68
CA GLY A 93 -2.88 -9.47 3.06
C GLY A 93 -4.26 -9.19 3.63
N ALA A 94 -5.27 -9.23 2.76
CA ALA A 94 -6.67 -9.03 3.09
C ALA A 94 -7.54 -10.19 2.61
N SER A 95 -8.53 -10.54 3.43
CA SER A 95 -9.65 -11.39 2.98
C SER A 95 -10.42 -10.68 1.85
N PRO A 96 -10.96 -11.42 0.86
CA PRO A 96 -11.82 -10.83 -0.17
C PRO A 96 -13.14 -10.27 0.38
N ARG A 97 -13.48 -10.55 1.65
CA ARG A 97 -14.74 -10.15 2.29
C ARG A 97 -14.73 -8.75 2.90
N VAL A 98 -13.57 -8.09 2.97
CA VAL A 98 -13.42 -6.74 3.54
C VAL A 98 -12.62 -5.87 2.59
N SER A 99 -12.77 -4.56 2.70
CA SER A 99 -11.89 -3.62 2.00
C SER A 99 -10.48 -3.67 2.61
N CYS A 100 -9.45 -3.37 1.81
CA CYS A 100 -8.07 -3.31 2.28
C CYS A 100 -7.93 -2.38 3.51
N ARG A 101 -8.61 -1.22 3.50
CA ARG A 101 -8.58 -0.24 4.60
C ARG A 101 -9.22 -0.72 5.90
N GLU A 102 -10.14 -1.68 5.86
CA GLU A 102 -10.78 -2.24 7.05
C GLU A 102 -9.98 -3.36 7.72
N VAL A 103 -8.88 -3.78 7.12
CA VAL A 103 -7.99 -4.81 7.70
C VAL A 103 -7.31 -4.24 8.94
N ARG A 104 -7.46 -4.96 10.05
CA ARG A 104 -6.71 -4.73 11.28
C ARG A 104 -5.33 -5.32 11.11
N ARG A 105 -4.40 -4.48 10.66
CA ARG A 105 -2.99 -4.84 10.55
C ARG A 105 -2.40 -5.14 11.91
N SER A 106 -1.62 -6.19 11.98
CA SER A 106 -0.72 -6.39 13.11
C SER A 106 0.45 -5.40 12.94
N ALA A 107 0.98 -4.87 14.04
CA ALA A 107 2.20 -4.07 13.95
C ALA A 107 3.29 -4.92 13.24
N PRO A 108 4.14 -4.34 12.37
CA PRO A 108 5.23 -5.10 11.79
C PRO A 108 6.03 -5.69 12.94
N ASP A 109 6.25 -7.00 12.89
CA ASP A 109 6.98 -7.73 13.92
C ASP A 109 8.40 -7.13 14.01
N VAL A 110 8.63 -6.23 14.97
CA VAL A 110 9.94 -5.69 15.32
C VAL A 110 10.69 -6.77 16.10
N THR A 111 10.72 -8.01 15.63
CA THR A 111 11.54 -9.07 16.25
C THR A 111 11.80 -10.20 15.25
N SER A 112 12.84 -10.06 14.42
CA SER A 112 13.89 -11.08 14.28
C SER A 112 14.96 -10.59 13.31
N SER A 113 15.69 -9.56 13.72
CA SER A 113 17.08 -9.40 13.33
C SER A 113 17.90 -9.73 14.58
N ARG A 114 18.25 -10.99 14.73
CA ARG A 114 19.46 -11.39 15.45
C ARG A 114 20.20 -12.36 14.55
N ALA A 115 21.39 -11.90 14.19
CA ALA A 115 22.47 -12.64 13.57
C ALA A 115 22.88 -13.86 14.41
#